data_AF-A0A812PL94-F1
#
_entry.id   AF-A0A812PL94-F1
#
_cell.length_a   1.000
_cell.length_b   1.000
_cell.length_c   1.000
_cell.angle_alpha   90.00
_cell.angle_beta   90.00
_cell.angle_gamma   90.00
#
_symmetry.space_group_name_H-M   'P 1'
#
loop_
_entity.id
_entity.type
_entity.pdbx_description
1 polymer ?
#
loop_
_entity_poly.entity_id
_entity_poly.type
_entity_poly.pdbx_seq_one_letter_code
_entity_poly.pdbx_strand_id
1 'polypeptide(L)'
;ARIAEISDEIDRVLSQSNGKIHKADSLPKLLQDKKLDAQLKANLKRLETQKRAALDAEDFSKAADIKKEMEMLLTAREHVDLHDLPLGYSATDIPLSEVAHHNKPHDCWIAICGEVYDLTDFLQHHHEQRNSILAWAGRDATPIFDKIPGRFPSKQWMSVHMRPEFKTGKVGPERPVDPVIKQLRDLHDELRRLEGPSKEDIEAAKTAMKVPGKTDAPTLSEESRFPKLAEISAGKDLPFFSRAEVAKHNTAEEPYMIIHNRVYNLKPLLGSHPGGDDILMSKAGTDCTKDFEVFEHSEKARVQRDRDLLVGQLVPAENTDWSETAAVQQVVGEETSEIGRYLKYKISDVAAAAVVWYLYKTFQSRKPLSQFTYSRALRHLHLIMAVGIFGAVGTAQAASYSEGQAKKQMLWWHKQTGILMLVALVFRVIFRMQSGIPPRFPGHPIVQMIETQSLRAFYAFALLLPVSGIANEYFLKWAPGSDKTGNAEDDRRNDRLAKQSIDAHKVLGKVLQYAWLPFHLGYTTLYHYSQGRGVVRKVSPFI
;
A
#
# COMPACT_ATOMS: atom_id res chain seq x y z
N ALA A 1 -35.21 30.84 30.64
CA ALA A 1 -35.68 30.97 32.04
C ALA A 1 -35.49 29.68 32.85
N ARG A 2 -36.14 28.57 32.50
CA ARG A 2 -36.03 27.29 33.25
C ARG A 2 -34.61 26.71 33.33
N ILE A 3 -33.80 26.84 32.27
CA ILE A 3 -32.38 26.41 32.27
C ILE A 3 -31.53 27.25 33.23
N ALA A 4 -31.81 28.55 33.34
CA ALA A 4 -31.14 29.44 34.29
C ALA A 4 -31.52 29.05 35.72
N GLU A 5 -32.80 28.81 35.99
CA GLU A 5 -33.29 28.32 37.29
C GLU A 5 -32.65 26.97 37.70
N ILE A 6 -32.53 26.02 36.77
CA ILE A 6 -31.86 24.73 37.02
C ILE A 6 -30.34 24.91 37.21
N SER A 7 -29.71 25.85 36.51
CA SER A 7 -28.27 26.12 36.66
C SER A 7 -27.98 26.82 37.99
N ASP A 8 -28.80 27.78 38.39
CA ASP A 8 -28.74 28.43 39.70
C ASP A 8 -28.94 27.41 40.83
N GLU A 9 -29.83 26.43 40.64
CA GLU A 9 -30.07 25.37 41.61
C GLU A 9 -28.90 24.37 41.69
N ILE A 10 -28.26 24.04 40.56
CA ILE A 10 -27.01 23.27 40.54
C ILE A 10 -25.91 24.02 41.30
N ASP A 11 -25.77 25.33 41.09
CA ASP A 11 -24.78 26.16 41.79
C ASP A 11 -25.05 26.27 43.29
N ARG A 12 -26.33 26.37 43.69
CA ARG A 12 -26.75 26.32 45.11
C ARG A 12 -26.41 24.99 45.76
N VAL A 13 -26.73 23.88 45.12
CA VAL A 13 -26.45 22.52 45.62
C VAL A 13 -24.94 22.29 45.75
N LEU A 14 -24.14 22.78 44.80
CA LEU A 14 -22.67 22.72 44.88
C LEU A 14 -22.13 23.59 46.03
N SER A 15 -22.72 24.76 46.28
CA SER A 15 -22.30 25.68 47.35
C SER A 15 -22.55 25.16 48.78
N GLN A 16 -23.53 24.25 48.95
CA GLN A 16 -23.85 23.63 50.25
C GLN A 16 -22.92 22.48 50.61
N SER A 17 -22.09 22.00 49.68
CA SER A 17 -21.09 20.98 49.96
C SER A 17 -19.89 21.61 50.68
N ASN A 18 -19.68 21.25 51.95
CA ASN A 18 -18.64 21.82 52.82
C ASN A 18 -17.22 21.63 52.25
N GLY A 19 -16.71 22.65 51.55
CA GLY A 19 -15.29 22.96 51.34
C GLY A 19 -14.40 21.95 50.58
N LYS A 20 -14.92 20.80 50.13
CA LYS A 20 -14.12 19.75 49.45
C LYS A 20 -14.18 19.76 47.92
N ILE A 21 -14.98 20.66 47.34
CA ILE A 21 -15.16 20.73 45.89
C ILE A 21 -14.59 22.06 45.39
N HIS A 22 -13.56 21.99 44.53
CA HIS A 22 -13.05 23.18 43.87
C HIS A 22 -14.09 23.68 42.86
N LYS A 23 -14.46 24.97 42.95
CA LYS A 23 -15.42 25.67 42.07
C LYS A 23 -15.11 25.58 40.57
N ALA A 24 -13.95 25.04 40.19
CA ALA A 24 -13.43 24.95 38.83
C ALA A 24 -13.59 23.56 38.18
N ASP A 25 -14.10 22.54 38.88
CA ASP A 25 -14.32 21.22 38.29
C ASP A 25 -15.65 21.16 37.52
N SER A 26 -15.59 20.68 36.27
CA SER A 26 -16.78 20.54 35.43
C SER A 26 -17.74 19.48 36.00
N LEU A 27 -19.05 19.71 35.90
CA LEU A 27 -20.10 18.82 36.41
C LEU A 27 -19.93 17.34 36.01
N PRO A 28 -19.51 16.99 34.76
CA PRO A 28 -19.24 15.61 34.37
C PRO A 28 -18.10 14.96 35.16
N LYS A 29 -17.08 15.74 35.53
CA LYS A 29 -15.92 15.30 36.33
C LYS A 29 -16.33 15.05 37.78
N LEU A 30 -17.21 15.90 38.33
CA LEU A 30 -17.78 15.73 39.67
C LEU A 30 -18.67 14.48 39.77
N LEU A 31 -19.47 14.20 38.73
CA LEU A 31 -20.29 12.98 38.66
C LEU A 31 -19.46 11.70 38.48
N GLN A 32 -18.20 11.79 38.10
CA GLN A 32 -17.29 10.64 38.03
C GLN A 32 -16.46 10.45 39.31
N ASP A 33 -16.41 11.46 40.20
CA ASP A 33 -15.69 11.34 41.46
C ASP A 33 -16.33 10.29 42.39
N LYS A 34 -15.48 9.44 42.97
CA LYS A 34 -15.85 8.38 43.92
C LYS A 34 -15.93 8.90 45.36
N LYS A 35 -15.39 10.08 45.65
CA LYS A 35 -15.38 10.70 46.99
C LYS A 35 -16.61 11.58 47.26
N LEU A 36 -17.45 11.79 46.25
CA LEU A 36 -18.68 12.59 46.36
C LEU A 36 -19.78 11.81 47.08
N ASP A 37 -20.49 12.48 48.00
CA ASP A 37 -21.62 11.89 48.71
C ASP A 37 -22.69 11.34 47.74
N ALA A 38 -23.20 10.14 48.04
CA ALA A 38 -24.08 9.40 47.13
C ALA A 38 -25.41 10.12 46.89
N GLN A 39 -25.92 10.84 47.89
CA GLN A 39 -27.19 11.57 47.80
C GLN A 39 -27.03 12.88 47.02
N LEU A 40 -25.92 13.59 47.24
CA LEU A 40 -25.55 14.77 46.44
C LEU A 40 -25.36 14.41 44.95
N LYS A 41 -24.70 13.28 44.68
CA LYS A 41 -24.47 12.76 43.33
C LYS A 41 -25.77 12.42 42.59
N ALA A 42 -26.73 11.82 43.29
CA ALA A 42 -28.05 11.52 42.73
C ALA A 42 -28.85 12.80 42.39
N ASN A 43 -28.79 13.81 43.26
CA ASN A 43 -29.46 15.10 43.03
C ASN A 43 -28.88 15.86 41.85
N LEU A 44 -27.55 15.94 41.74
CA LEU A 44 -26.87 16.57 40.61
C LEU A 44 -27.19 15.87 39.28
N LYS A 45 -27.21 14.54 39.26
CA LYS A 45 -27.58 13.76 38.07
C LYS A 45 -29.02 14.03 37.61
N ARG A 46 -29.95 14.18 38.55
CA ARG A 46 -31.36 14.52 38.25
C ARG A 46 -31.48 15.91 37.64
N LEU A 47 -30.81 16.92 38.23
CA LEU A 47 -30.84 18.29 37.72
C LEU A 47 -30.17 18.42 36.35
N GLU A 48 -29.06 17.71 36.11
CA GLU A 48 -28.41 17.64 34.80
C GLU A 48 -29.32 17.01 33.74
N THR A 49 -30.05 15.95 34.10
CA THR A 49 -31.02 15.31 33.19
C THR A 49 -32.15 16.27 32.82
N GLN A 50 -32.67 17.05 33.78
CA GLN A 50 -33.69 18.06 33.52
C GLN A 50 -33.17 19.23 32.69
N LYS A 51 -31.92 19.66 32.90
CA LYS A 51 -31.26 20.69 32.09
C LYS A 51 -31.10 20.23 30.65
N ARG A 52 -30.69 18.97 30.43
CA ARG A 52 -30.53 18.37 29.10
C ARG A 52 -31.86 18.28 28.36
N ALA A 53 -32.91 17.79 29.02
CA ALA A 53 -34.25 17.74 28.44
C ALA A 53 -34.80 19.14 28.05
N ALA A 54 -34.43 20.19 28.80
CA ALA A 54 -34.80 21.56 28.47
C ALA A 54 -33.98 22.13 27.29
N LEU A 55 -32.70 21.79 27.18
CA LEU A 55 -31.85 22.12 26.02
C LEU A 55 -32.36 21.43 24.75
N ASP A 56 -32.68 20.14 24.83
CA ASP A 56 -33.21 19.36 23.70
C ASP A 56 -34.51 19.97 23.15
N ALA A 57 -35.36 20.55 24.01
CA ALA A 57 -36.59 21.23 23.59
C ALA A 57 -36.34 22.61 22.94
N GLU A 58 -35.34 23.35 23.41
CA GLU A 58 -34.95 24.64 22.82
C GLU A 58 -34.26 24.44 21.46
N ASP A 59 -33.37 23.45 21.37
CA ASP A 59 -32.68 23.08 20.13
C ASP A 59 -33.67 22.55 19.08
N PHE A 60 -34.70 21.80 19.49
CA PHE A 60 -35.80 21.40 18.61
C PHE A 60 -36.60 22.58 18.05
N SER A 61 -36.84 23.62 18.86
CA SER A 61 -37.52 24.84 18.40
C SER A 61 -36.66 25.60 17.38
N LYS A 62 -35.36 25.76 17.65
CA LYS A 62 -34.42 26.42 16.73
C LYS A 62 -34.29 25.67 15.40
N ALA A 63 -34.25 24.35 15.45
CA ALA A 63 -34.22 23.52 14.25
C ALA A 63 -35.48 23.70 13.39
N ALA A 64 -36.66 23.86 14.01
CA ALA A 64 -37.90 24.15 13.28
C ALA A 64 -37.88 25.54 12.62
N ASP A 65 -37.33 26.55 13.29
CA ASP A 65 -37.19 27.90 12.75
C ASP A 65 -36.21 27.94 11.56
N ILE A 66 -35.07 27.25 11.67
CA ILE A 66 -34.08 27.12 10.59
C ILE A 66 -34.69 26.42 9.37
N LYS A 67 -35.45 25.34 9.57
CA LYS A 67 -36.15 24.64 8.47
C LYS A 67 -37.10 25.58 7.73
N LYS A 68 -37.83 26.42 8.46
CA LYS A 68 -38.73 27.41 7.87
C LYS A 68 -37.96 28.51 7.11
N GLU A 69 -36.81 28.95 7.61
CA GLU A 69 -35.93 29.89 6.92
C GLU A 69 -35.38 29.31 5.61
N MET A 70 -34.90 28.06 5.64
CA MET A 70 -34.45 27.35 4.44
C MET A 70 -35.58 27.21 3.40
N GLU A 71 -36.79 26.87 3.83
CA GLU A 71 -37.95 26.74 2.94
C GLU A 71 -38.35 28.08 2.31
N MET A 72 -38.27 29.18 3.05
CA MET A 72 -38.49 30.53 2.52
C MET A 72 -37.42 30.92 1.48
N LEU A 73 -36.15 30.62 1.74
CA LEU A 73 -35.05 30.90 0.80
C LEU A 73 -35.18 30.07 -0.49
N LEU A 74 -35.60 28.81 -0.40
CA LEU A 74 -35.83 27.94 -1.57
C LEU A 74 -37.05 28.35 -2.40
N THR A 75 -38.05 28.99 -1.79
CA THR A 75 -39.29 29.42 -2.46
C THR A 75 -39.23 30.85 -3.00
N ALA A 76 -38.30 31.68 -2.53
CA ALA A 76 -37.99 33.01 -3.05
C ALA A 76 -37.26 32.93 -4.41
N ARG A 77 -38.02 32.59 -5.45
CA ARG A 77 -37.51 32.21 -6.77
C ARG A 77 -37.08 33.42 -7.61
N GLU A 78 -35.80 33.75 -7.58
CA GLU A 78 -35.08 34.50 -8.63
C GLU A 78 -33.56 34.20 -8.59
N HIS A 79 -33.16 32.93 -8.60
CA HIS A 79 -31.75 32.59 -8.77
C HIS A 79 -31.41 32.61 -10.26
N VAL A 80 -30.65 33.63 -10.66
CA VAL A 80 -29.99 33.69 -11.97
C VAL A 80 -29.10 32.46 -12.10
N ASP A 81 -29.29 31.67 -13.16
CA ASP A 81 -28.38 30.59 -13.52
C ASP A 81 -26.99 31.18 -13.82
N LEU A 82 -26.16 31.29 -12.78
CA LEU A 82 -24.77 31.79 -12.82
C LEU A 82 -23.85 30.97 -13.75
N HIS A 83 -24.35 29.83 -14.26
CA HIS A 83 -23.67 29.00 -15.25
C HIS A 83 -23.50 29.69 -16.62
N ASP A 84 -24.29 30.73 -16.93
CA ASP A 84 -24.29 31.38 -18.26
C ASP A 84 -23.61 32.76 -18.31
N LEU A 85 -23.02 33.24 -17.22
CA LEU A 85 -22.26 34.50 -17.25
C LEU A 85 -20.86 34.26 -17.84
N PRO A 86 -20.44 34.99 -18.89
CA PRO A 86 -19.08 34.92 -19.39
C PRO A 86 -18.15 35.59 -18.37
N LEU A 87 -17.73 34.82 -17.38
CA LEU A 87 -16.71 35.22 -16.44
C LEU A 87 -15.41 35.33 -17.24
N GLY A 88 -14.80 36.51 -17.25
CA GLY A 88 -13.59 36.84 -18.03
C GLY A 88 -12.33 36.11 -17.57
N TYR A 89 -12.38 34.78 -17.49
CA TYR A 89 -11.26 33.92 -17.15
C TYR A 89 -10.50 33.51 -18.42
N SER A 90 -9.18 33.46 -18.32
CA SER A 90 -8.38 32.73 -19.30
C SER A 90 -8.70 31.24 -19.18
N ALA A 91 -8.77 30.51 -20.29
CA ALA A 91 -9.02 29.05 -20.31
C ALA A 91 -7.99 28.21 -19.53
N THR A 92 -6.96 28.86 -18.96
CA THR A 92 -5.84 28.28 -18.22
C THR A 92 -5.93 28.45 -16.70
N ASP A 93 -6.95 29.16 -16.19
CA ASP A 93 -7.06 29.50 -14.77
C ASP A 93 -8.06 28.57 -14.05
N ILE A 94 -7.57 27.80 -13.08
CA ILE A 94 -8.30 26.75 -12.36
C ILE A 94 -8.52 27.19 -10.90
N PRO A 95 -9.76 27.35 -10.42
CA PRO A 95 -10.01 27.74 -9.03
C PRO A 95 -9.66 26.62 -8.04
N LEU A 96 -9.33 26.95 -6.78
CA LEU A 96 -9.02 25.94 -5.77
C LEU A 96 -10.22 25.06 -5.44
N SER A 97 -11.45 25.60 -5.55
CA SER A 97 -12.67 24.81 -5.48
C SER A 97 -12.74 23.69 -6.52
N GLU A 98 -12.24 23.90 -7.74
CA GLU A 98 -12.13 22.85 -8.74
C GLU A 98 -11.07 21.83 -8.30
N VAL A 99 -9.88 22.29 -7.92
CA VAL A 99 -8.78 21.42 -7.43
C VAL A 99 -9.27 20.50 -6.31
N ALA A 100 -10.12 20.99 -5.39
CA ALA A 100 -10.67 20.21 -4.28
C ALA A 100 -11.47 18.96 -4.69
N HIS A 101 -12.01 18.91 -5.92
CA HIS A 101 -12.69 17.72 -6.45
C HIS A 101 -11.72 16.61 -6.84
N HIS A 102 -10.46 16.94 -7.12
CA HIS A 102 -9.39 16.04 -7.56
C HIS A 102 -8.54 15.57 -6.36
N ASN A 103 -9.18 14.89 -5.43
CA ASN A 103 -8.60 14.48 -4.15
C ASN A 103 -8.38 12.96 -3.99
N LYS A 104 -8.41 12.20 -5.11
CA LYS A 104 -8.41 10.72 -5.10
C LYS A 104 -7.09 10.16 -5.65
N PRO A 105 -6.73 8.90 -5.32
CA PRO A 105 -5.49 8.29 -5.81
C PRO A 105 -5.38 8.06 -7.33
N HIS A 106 -6.49 8.15 -8.04
CA HIS A 106 -6.59 8.03 -9.50
C HIS A 106 -7.06 9.35 -10.14
N ASP A 107 -7.13 10.42 -9.35
CA ASP A 107 -7.53 11.76 -9.76
C ASP A 107 -7.02 12.75 -8.69
N CYS A 108 -5.74 13.07 -8.76
CA CYS A 108 -5.00 13.75 -7.69
C CYS A 108 -4.35 15.03 -8.20
N TRP A 109 -4.96 16.18 -7.90
CA TRP A 109 -4.39 17.48 -8.22
C TRP A 109 -3.94 18.19 -6.96
N ILE A 110 -2.84 18.94 -7.05
CA ILE A 110 -2.36 19.79 -5.96
C ILE A 110 -2.02 21.17 -6.49
N ALA A 111 -2.25 22.20 -5.68
CA ALA A 111 -1.80 23.55 -5.99
C ALA A 111 -0.48 23.83 -5.26
N ILE A 112 0.53 24.32 -5.98
CA ILE A 112 1.81 24.76 -5.40
C ILE A 112 2.24 26.06 -6.09
N CYS A 113 2.54 27.09 -5.31
CA CYS A 113 2.99 28.41 -5.77
C CYS A 113 2.04 29.09 -6.77
N GLY A 114 0.73 28.87 -6.64
CA GLY A 114 -0.27 29.43 -7.56
C GLY A 114 -0.35 28.71 -8.91
N GLU A 115 0.21 27.51 -9.02
CA GLU A 115 0.12 26.63 -10.19
C GLU A 115 -0.52 25.30 -9.75
N VAL A 116 -1.37 24.72 -10.60
CA VAL A 116 -2.05 23.44 -10.38
C VAL A 116 -1.30 22.34 -11.11
N TYR A 117 -1.05 21.25 -10.40
CA TYR A 117 -0.34 20.08 -10.91
C TYR A 117 -1.21 18.83 -10.83
N ASP A 118 -1.31 18.10 -11.94
CA ASP A 118 -1.88 16.76 -11.97
C ASP A 118 -0.79 15.72 -11.67
N LEU A 119 -0.93 15.06 -10.53
CA LEU A 119 0.01 14.04 -10.06
C LEU A 119 -0.55 12.62 -10.17
N THR A 120 -1.66 12.42 -10.88
CA THR A 120 -2.33 11.12 -11.01
C THR A 120 -1.38 10.04 -11.53
N ASP A 121 -0.63 10.31 -12.59
CA ASP A 121 0.34 9.37 -13.16
C ASP A 121 1.65 9.30 -12.36
N PHE A 122 1.99 10.38 -11.66
CA PHE A 122 3.16 10.44 -10.79
C PHE A 122 3.01 9.47 -9.61
N LEU A 123 1.81 9.37 -9.03
CA LEU A 123 1.48 8.44 -7.94
C LEU A 123 1.63 6.97 -8.33
N GLN A 124 1.47 6.63 -9.62
CA GLN A 124 1.59 5.25 -10.09
C GLN A 124 3.04 4.76 -10.11
N HIS A 125 3.99 5.67 -10.35
CA HIS A 125 5.41 5.34 -10.48
C HIS A 125 6.22 5.60 -9.20
N HIS A 126 5.67 6.37 -8.25
CA HIS A 126 6.34 6.75 -7.00
C HIS A 126 5.55 6.29 -5.76
N HIS A 127 5.43 4.97 -5.59
CA HIS A 127 4.71 4.34 -4.47
C HIS A 127 5.16 4.81 -3.08
N GLU A 128 6.44 5.17 -2.94
CA GLU A 128 7.05 5.60 -1.67
C GLU A 128 6.59 6.99 -1.20
N GLN A 129 6.09 7.84 -2.10
CA GLN A 129 5.63 9.21 -1.79
C GLN A 129 4.11 9.35 -1.90
N ARG A 130 3.42 8.24 -2.19
CA ARG A 130 2.00 8.23 -2.55
C ARG A 130 1.13 8.85 -1.46
N ASN A 131 1.36 8.46 -0.20
CA ASN A 131 0.52 8.89 0.91
C ASN A 131 0.82 10.35 1.31
N SER A 132 2.08 10.78 1.21
CA SER A 132 2.47 12.18 1.45
C SER A 132 1.88 13.14 0.42
N ILE A 133 1.78 12.72 -0.85
CA ILE A 133 1.12 13.52 -1.90
C ILE A 133 -0.40 13.49 -1.71
N LEU A 134 -0.98 12.33 -1.40
CA LEU A 134 -2.43 12.20 -1.16
C LEU A 134 -2.92 13.00 0.05
N ALA A 135 -2.08 13.20 1.06
CA ALA A 135 -2.39 14.06 2.20
C ALA A 135 -2.73 15.51 1.79
N TRP A 136 -2.25 15.94 0.62
CA TRP A 136 -2.47 17.27 0.05
C TRP A 136 -3.30 17.25 -1.23
N ALA A 137 -3.83 16.10 -1.64
CA ALA A 137 -4.68 15.99 -2.81
C ALA A 137 -5.92 16.89 -2.65
N GLY A 138 -6.19 17.67 -3.68
CA GLY A 138 -7.25 18.68 -3.69
C GLY A 138 -6.98 19.92 -2.85
N ARG A 139 -5.72 20.19 -2.47
CA ARG A 139 -5.35 21.32 -1.59
C ARG A 139 -4.17 22.13 -2.11
N ASP A 140 -3.98 23.31 -1.52
CA ASP A 140 -2.77 24.10 -1.67
C ASP A 140 -1.66 23.58 -0.73
N ALA A 141 -0.63 23.01 -1.33
CA ALA A 141 0.55 22.48 -0.67
C ALA A 141 1.70 23.51 -0.56
N THR A 142 1.52 24.74 -1.03
CA THR A 142 2.53 25.82 -0.90
C THR A 142 3.06 25.97 0.54
N PRO A 143 2.21 25.98 1.59
CA PRO A 143 2.68 26.20 2.96
C PRO A 143 3.62 25.10 3.49
N ILE A 144 3.51 23.86 3.00
CA ILE A 144 4.44 22.79 3.40
C ILE A 144 5.74 22.88 2.61
N PHE A 145 5.68 23.19 1.31
CA PHE A 145 6.86 23.33 0.46
C PHE A 145 7.77 24.49 0.90
N ASP A 146 7.21 25.59 1.40
CA ASP A 146 7.99 26.72 1.94
C ASP A 146 8.62 26.41 3.31
N LYS A 147 8.16 25.37 4.01
CA LYS A 147 8.63 25.00 5.36
C LYS A 147 9.68 23.89 5.36
N ILE A 148 10.05 23.33 4.20
CA ILE A 148 11.05 22.25 4.09
C ILE A 148 12.47 22.86 4.12
N PRO A 149 13.26 22.63 5.20
CA PRO A 149 14.63 23.16 5.30
C PRO A 149 15.56 22.48 4.29
N GLY A 150 16.54 23.23 3.75
CA GLY A 150 17.54 22.70 2.80
C GLY A 150 17.10 22.65 1.33
N ARG A 151 15.87 23.06 1.01
CA ARG A 151 15.45 23.38 -0.36
C ARG A 151 15.46 24.89 -0.58
N PHE A 152 15.74 25.31 -1.81
CA PHE A 152 15.47 26.67 -2.26
C PHE A 152 13.96 26.98 -2.14
N PRO A 153 13.53 28.25 -2.01
CA PRO A 153 12.12 28.65 -1.95
C PRO A 153 11.25 27.85 -2.92
N SER A 154 10.01 27.51 -2.51
CA SER A 154 9.12 26.61 -3.26
C SER A 154 9.10 26.91 -4.78
N LYS A 155 9.06 28.19 -5.16
CA LYS A 155 9.17 28.66 -6.54
C LYS A 155 10.43 28.20 -7.28
N GLN A 156 11.60 28.33 -6.67
CA GLN A 156 12.89 27.91 -7.24
C GLN A 156 13.00 26.39 -7.29
N TRP A 157 12.57 25.69 -6.22
CA TRP A 157 12.61 24.23 -6.20
C TRP A 157 11.74 23.62 -7.30
N MET A 158 10.50 24.12 -7.43
CA MET A 158 9.55 23.69 -8.44
C MET A 158 10.05 23.97 -9.87
N SER A 159 10.72 25.11 -10.12
CA SER A 159 11.28 25.39 -11.45
C SER A 159 12.40 24.46 -11.90
N VAL A 160 13.10 23.80 -10.96
CA VAL A 160 14.24 22.94 -11.26
C VAL A 160 13.83 21.46 -11.29
N HIS A 161 12.94 21.04 -10.39
CA HIS A 161 12.65 19.62 -10.16
C HIS A 161 11.26 19.21 -10.68
N MET A 162 10.31 20.13 -10.79
CA MET A 162 8.97 19.80 -11.28
C MET A 162 8.97 19.80 -12.81
N ARG A 163 8.50 18.71 -13.41
CA ARG A 163 8.41 18.60 -14.86
C ARG A 163 7.24 19.45 -15.38
N PRO A 164 7.42 20.19 -16.49
CA PRO A 164 6.33 20.96 -17.12
C PRO A 164 5.13 20.10 -17.52
N GLU A 165 5.35 18.79 -17.75
CA GLU A 165 4.33 17.82 -18.14
C GLU A 165 3.22 17.64 -17.08
N PHE A 166 3.52 17.86 -15.79
CA PHE A 166 2.53 17.74 -14.71
C PHE A 166 1.75 19.02 -14.47
N LYS A 167 2.08 20.12 -15.16
CA LYS A 167 1.48 21.43 -14.92
C LYS A 167 0.20 21.58 -15.75
N THR A 168 -0.93 21.69 -15.07
CA THR A 168 -2.26 21.75 -15.70
C THR A 168 -2.69 23.19 -15.98
N GLY A 169 -2.42 24.12 -15.07
CA GLY A 169 -2.86 25.52 -15.19
C GLY A 169 -2.47 26.39 -14.00
N LYS A 170 -2.86 27.66 -14.02
CA LYS A 170 -2.65 28.59 -12.90
C LYS A 170 -3.84 28.56 -11.95
N VAL A 171 -3.61 28.86 -10.67
CA VAL A 171 -4.70 29.02 -9.72
C VAL A 171 -5.47 30.30 -10.05
N GLY A 172 -6.74 30.15 -10.41
CA GLY A 172 -7.65 31.21 -10.81
C GLY A 172 -8.50 31.78 -9.66
N PRO A 173 -9.21 32.90 -9.89
CA PRO A 173 -10.16 33.43 -8.92
C PRO A 173 -11.32 32.45 -8.72
N GLU A 174 -11.78 32.32 -7.47
CA GLU A 174 -12.97 31.53 -7.17
C GLU A 174 -14.19 32.04 -7.93
N ARG A 175 -15.09 31.12 -8.29
CA ARG A 175 -16.38 31.51 -8.85
C ARG A 175 -17.18 32.24 -7.77
N PRO A 176 -17.82 33.37 -8.09
CA PRO A 176 -18.69 34.04 -7.14
C PRO A 176 -19.84 33.09 -6.75
N VAL A 177 -19.90 32.73 -5.46
CA VAL A 177 -20.97 31.90 -4.91
C VAL A 177 -22.18 32.80 -4.66
N ASP A 178 -23.36 32.37 -5.13
CA ASP A 178 -24.61 33.08 -4.85
C ASP A 178 -24.78 33.23 -3.33
N PRO A 179 -24.98 34.46 -2.81
CA PRO A 179 -25.13 34.70 -1.38
C PRO A 179 -26.24 33.87 -0.73
N VAL A 180 -27.30 33.52 -1.47
CA VAL A 180 -28.40 32.69 -0.97
C VAL A 180 -28.01 31.22 -0.89
N ILE A 181 -27.24 30.69 -1.84
CA ILE A 181 -26.69 29.32 -1.77
C ILE A 181 -25.78 29.17 -0.56
N LYS A 182 -24.97 30.21 -0.28
CA LYS A 182 -24.12 30.24 0.90
C LYS A 182 -24.97 30.24 2.19
N GLN A 183 -25.99 31.11 2.27
CA GLN A 183 -26.89 31.17 3.41
C GLN A 183 -27.64 29.85 3.64
N LEU A 184 -28.11 29.19 2.57
CA LEU A 184 -28.73 27.87 2.64
C LEU A 184 -27.79 26.79 3.17
N ARG A 185 -26.51 26.82 2.78
CA ARG A 185 -25.49 25.88 3.28
C ARG A 185 -25.21 26.09 4.76
N ASP A 186 -25.07 27.35 5.18
CA ASP A 186 -24.81 27.72 6.57
C ASP A 186 -25.98 27.27 7.47
N LEU A 187 -27.22 27.52 7.04
CA LEU A 187 -28.44 27.07 7.74
C LEU A 187 -28.56 25.54 7.77
N HIS A 188 -28.20 24.84 6.69
CA HIS A 188 -28.20 23.38 6.65
C HIS A 188 -27.20 22.78 7.65
N ASP A 189 -26.00 23.33 7.73
CA ASP A 189 -24.97 22.88 8.68
C ASP A 189 -25.37 23.17 10.14
N GLU A 190 -26.02 24.31 10.39
CA GLU A 190 -26.57 24.65 11.71
C GLU A 190 -27.69 23.69 12.12
N LEU A 191 -28.61 23.39 11.19
CA LEU A 191 -29.67 22.39 11.39
C LEU A 191 -29.08 21.02 11.73
N ARG A 192 -28.03 20.61 11.03
CA ARG A 192 -27.34 19.33 11.27
C ARG A 192 -26.67 19.26 12.65
N ARG A 193 -26.16 20.38 13.17
CA ARG A 193 -25.62 20.45 14.53
C ARG A 193 -26.70 20.30 15.59
N LEU A 194 -27.89 20.84 15.35
CA LEU A 194 -29.01 20.82 16.30
C LEU A 194 -29.76 19.49 16.30
N GLU A 195 -30.05 18.91 15.13
CA GLU A 195 -30.83 17.66 15.02
C GLU A 195 -29.98 16.38 15.12
N GLY A 196 -28.66 16.51 15.03
CA GLY A 196 -27.74 15.39 14.95
C GLY A 196 -27.81 14.66 13.59
N PRO A 197 -27.08 13.54 13.44
CA PRO A 197 -27.09 12.78 12.19
C PRO A 197 -28.49 12.24 11.90
N SER A 198 -28.94 12.39 10.65
CA SER A 198 -30.27 11.96 10.22
C SER A 198 -30.45 10.44 10.37
N LYS A 199 -31.69 9.93 10.36
CA LYS A 199 -31.93 8.47 10.34
C LYS A 199 -31.26 7.81 9.13
N GLU A 200 -31.17 8.51 8.01
CA GLU A 200 -30.50 8.05 6.80
C GLU A 200 -28.98 8.04 6.98
N ASP A 201 -28.40 9.04 7.64
CA ASP A 201 -26.97 9.06 8.02
C ASP A 201 -26.63 7.92 9.00
N ILE A 202 -27.53 7.66 9.96
CA ILE A 202 -27.39 6.56 10.93
C ILE A 202 -27.54 5.21 10.23
N GLU A 203 -28.48 5.04 9.30
CA GLU A 203 -28.63 3.81 8.53
C GLU A 203 -27.49 3.63 7.51
N ALA A 204 -26.97 4.69 6.91
CA ALA A 204 -25.77 4.67 6.07
C ALA A 204 -24.53 4.27 6.89
N ALA A 205 -24.36 4.84 8.08
CA ALA A 205 -23.28 4.47 9.02
C ALA A 205 -23.43 3.02 9.52
N LYS A 206 -24.65 2.57 9.84
CA LYS A 206 -24.92 1.17 10.19
C LYS A 206 -24.66 0.22 9.02
N THR A 207 -24.97 0.63 7.79
CA THR A 207 -24.71 -0.17 6.58
C THR A 207 -23.22 -0.26 6.30
N ALA A 208 -22.47 0.82 6.50
CA ALA A 208 -21.00 0.81 6.48
C ALA A 208 -20.41 -0.09 7.57
N MET A 209 -21.03 -0.14 8.76
CA MET A 209 -20.60 -1.01 9.87
C MET A 209 -20.98 -2.49 9.69
N LYS A 210 -21.89 -2.83 8.75
CA LYS A 210 -22.47 -4.18 8.59
C LYS A 210 -21.91 -4.98 7.42
N VAL A 211 -20.81 -4.53 6.81
CA VAL A 211 -20.03 -5.38 5.88
C VAL A 211 -19.39 -6.51 6.71
N PRO A 212 -19.85 -7.77 6.58
CA PRO A 212 -19.31 -8.86 7.38
C PRO A 212 -18.14 -9.46 6.61
N GLY A 213 -16.94 -8.97 6.90
CA GLY A 213 -15.69 -9.63 6.57
C GLY A 213 -14.92 -9.86 7.86
N LYS A 214 -14.82 -11.12 8.30
CA LYS A 214 -13.95 -11.53 9.40
C LYS A 214 -12.54 -10.98 9.19
N THR A 215 -12.18 -9.99 9.99
CA THR A 215 -10.90 -9.98 10.67
C THR A 215 -11.22 -9.62 12.10
N ASP A 216 -11.00 -10.55 13.03
CA ASP A 216 -10.61 -10.17 14.38
C ASP A 216 -9.49 -9.17 14.17
N ALA A 217 -9.73 -7.88 14.38
CA ALA A 217 -8.69 -6.88 14.24
C ALA A 217 -7.60 -7.32 15.23
N PRO A 218 -6.44 -7.83 14.79
CA PRO A 218 -5.31 -7.81 15.69
C PRO A 218 -5.10 -6.32 15.90
N THR A 219 -5.26 -5.86 17.13
CA THR A 219 -4.79 -4.54 17.56
C THR A 219 -3.54 -4.20 16.76
N LEU A 220 -3.65 -3.28 15.80
CA LEU A 220 -2.59 -2.92 14.86
C LEU A 220 -1.53 -2.12 15.63
N SER A 221 -0.85 -2.77 16.58
CA SER A 221 0.40 -2.25 17.12
C SER A 221 1.45 -2.31 16.01
N GLU A 222 2.40 -1.37 15.99
CA GLU A 222 3.55 -1.39 15.06
C GLU A 222 4.22 -2.78 15.02
N GLU A 223 4.22 -3.50 16.14
CA GLU A 223 4.80 -4.83 16.29
C GLU A 223 4.05 -5.90 15.48
N SER A 224 2.72 -5.78 15.33
CA SER A 224 1.93 -6.68 14.48
C SER A 224 2.21 -6.46 12.98
N ARG A 225 2.52 -5.21 12.61
CA ARG A 225 2.78 -4.79 11.23
C ARG A 225 4.22 -5.05 10.80
N PHE A 226 5.15 -5.06 11.76
CA PHE A 226 6.57 -5.29 11.54
C PHE A 226 7.12 -6.27 12.61
N PRO A 227 7.08 -7.59 12.36
CA PRO A 227 7.44 -8.61 13.37
C PRO A 227 8.89 -8.51 13.86
N LYS A 228 9.81 -7.93 13.09
CA LYS A 228 11.19 -7.68 13.51
C LYS A 228 11.33 -6.63 14.62
N LEU A 229 10.34 -5.73 14.78
CA LEU A 229 10.36 -4.74 15.86
C LEU A 229 10.14 -5.39 17.22
N ALA A 230 9.29 -6.42 17.29
CA ALA A 230 9.05 -7.19 18.51
C ALA A 230 10.32 -7.90 19.00
N GLU A 231 11.11 -8.48 18.08
CA GLU A 231 12.38 -9.16 18.37
C GLU A 231 13.47 -8.22 18.91
N ILE A 232 13.51 -6.96 18.45
CA ILE A 232 14.53 -5.97 18.87
C ILE A 232 14.23 -5.42 20.27
N SER A 233 12.94 -5.28 20.62
CA SER A 233 12.51 -4.89 21.97
C SER A 233 12.49 -6.06 22.96
N ALA A 234 12.40 -7.30 22.49
CA ALA A 234 12.38 -8.51 23.31
C ALA A 234 13.78 -8.79 23.89
N GLY A 235 14.03 -8.25 25.09
CA GLY A 235 15.24 -8.55 25.87
C GLY A 235 16.01 -7.33 26.40
N LYS A 236 15.54 -6.10 26.13
CA LYS A 236 16.06 -4.89 26.79
C LYS A 236 15.13 -4.51 27.96
N ASP A 237 15.66 -4.44 29.18
CA ASP A 237 14.97 -3.81 30.30
C ASP A 237 14.90 -2.29 30.05
N LEU A 238 13.77 -1.83 29.51
CA LEU A 238 13.56 -0.43 29.15
C LEU A 238 12.94 0.35 30.32
N PRO A 239 13.51 1.51 30.72
CA PRO A 239 12.92 2.36 31.74
C PRO A 239 11.62 3.02 31.26
N PHE A 240 10.74 3.32 32.22
CA PHE A 240 9.52 4.07 31.98
C PHE A 240 9.76 5.58 32.16
N PHE A 241 9.15 6.38 31.28
CA PHE A 241 9.14 7.83 31.33
C PHE A 241 7.70 8.35 31.37
N SER A 242 7.47 9.45 32.06
CA SER A 242 6.27 10.27 31.90
C SER A 242 6.46 11.28 30.77
N ARG A 243 5.37 11.76 30.18
CA ARG A 243 5.37 12.85 29.19
C ARG A 243 5.99 14.12 29.77
N ALA A 244 5.80 14.36 31.06
CA ALA A 244 6.41 15.49 31.77
C ALA A 244 7.94 15.36 31.91
N GLU A 245 8.46 14.14 32.04
CA GLU A 245 9.90 13.90 32.02
C GLU A 245 10.47 14.05 30.61
N VAL A 246 9.82 13.48 29.60
CA VAL A 246 10.25 13.65 28.20
C VAL A 246 10.26 15.12 27.79
N ALA A 247 9.29 15.93 28.24
CA ALA A 247 9.24 17.36 27.94
C ALA A 247 10.46 18.17 28.44
N LYS A 248 11.20 17.65 29.44
CA LYS A 248 12.45 18.29 29.92
C LYS A 248 13.63 18.05 28.98
N HIS A 249 13.54 17.03 28.14
CA HIS A 249 14.56 16.63 27.18
C HIS A 249 14.29 17.26 25.79
N ASN A 250 14.30 18.60 25.75
CA ASN A 250 14.03 19.41 24.56
C ASN A 250 15.26 20.17 24.02
N THR A 251 16.46 19.87 24.53
CA THR A 251 17.71 20.54 24.17
C THR A 251 18.54 19.68 23.22
N ALA A 252 19.49 20.30 22.50
CA ALA A 252 20.35 19.56 21.55
C ALA A 252 21.30 18.57 22.23
N GLU A 253 21.48 18.65 23.55
CA GLU A 253 22.30 17.71 24.33
C GLU A 253 21.51 16.43 24.65
N GLU A 254 20.23 16.57 25.00
CA GLU A 254 19.33 15.46 25.32
C GLU A 254 17.97 15.62 24.60
N PRO A 255 17.89 15.43 23.27
CA PRO A 255 16.65 15.58 22.53
C PRO A 255 15.86 14.27 22.55
N TYR A 256 14.84 14.16 23.40
CA TYR A 256 13.97 12.99 23.44
C TYR A 256 12.70 13.21 22.63
N MET A 257 12.09 12.13 22.15
CA MET A 257 10.86 12.19 21.38
C MET A 257 10.00 10.95 21.63
N ILE A 258 8.68 11.13 21.68
CA ILE A 258 7.73 10.03 21.81
C ILE A 258 7.19 9.66 20.42
N ILE A 259 7.26 8.36 20.09
CA ILE A 259 6.62 7.78 18.90
C ILE A 259 5.96 6.47 19.33
N HIS A 260 4.64 6.32 19.11
CA HIS A 260 3.85 5.13 19.49
C HIS A 260 4.05 4.69 20.95
N ASN A 261 3.97 5.65 21.88
CA ASN A 261 4.18 5.44 23.31
C ASN A 261 5.59 4.93 23.71
N ARG A 262 6.56 4.95 22.79
CA ARG A 262 7.98 4.65 23.05
C ARG A 262 8.81 5.93 23.03
N VAL A 263 9.89 5.96 23.81
CA VAL A 263 10.76 7.14 23.98
C VAL A 263 12.10 6.89 23.30
N TYR A 264 12.50 7.83 22.44
CA TYR A 264 13.72 7.75 21.63
C TYR A 264 14.65 8.92 21.95
N ASN A 265 15.95 8.64 22.06
CA ASN A 265 17.00 9.65 22.14
C ASN A 265 17.51 9.97 20.74
N LEU A 266 17.28 11.21 20.29
CA LEU A 266 17.62 11.66 18.94
C LEU A 266 19.07 12.13 18.80
N LYS A 267 19.86 12.16 19.89
CA LYS A 267 21.25 12.64 19.88
C LYS A 267 22.13 11.99 18.79
N PRO A 268 22.06 10.66 18.55
CA PRO A 268 22.84 10.02 17.49
C PRO A 268 22.37 10.38 16.08
N LEU A 269 21.14 10.91 15.94
CA LEU A 269 20.51 11.25 14.67
C LEU A 269 20.79 12.70 14.24
N LEU A 270 21.11 13.59 15.19
CA LEU A 270 21.51 14.97 14.87
C LEU A 270 22.74 14.99 13.96
N GLY A 271 22.69 15.78 12.89
CA GLY A 271 23.71 15.93 11.85
C GLY A 271 23.65 14.88 10.74
N SER A 272 22.81 13.84 10.90
CA SER A 272 22.67 12.75 9.93
C SER A 272 21.25 12.55 9.44
N HIS A 273 20.28 13.29 9.98
CA HIS A 273 18.89 13.20 9.59
C HIS A 273 18.65 13.81 8.20
N PRO A 274 18.13 13.06 7.20
CA PRO A 274 17.89 13.58 5.86
C PRO A 274 16.91 14.76 5.78
N GLY A 275 16.04 14.91 6.79
CA GLY A 275 15.11 16.04 6.91
C GLY A 275 15.66 17.26 7.64
N GLY A 276 16.95 17.24 8.01
CA GLY A 276 17.61 18.26 8.82
C GLY A 276 17.35 18.10 10.32
N ASP A 277 18.17 18.78 11.13
CA ASP A 277 18.10 18.73 12.60
C ASP A 277 16.99 19.63 13.15
N ASP A 278 16.67 20.71 12.44
CA ASP A 278 15.67 21.69 12.85
C ASP A 278 14.30 21.04 13.06
N ILE A 279 13.93 20.06 12.23
CA ILE A 279 12.64 19.37 12.36
C ILE A 279 12.60 18.45 13.59
N LEU A 280 13.72 17.79 13.90
CA LEU A 280 13.85 16.97 15.10
C LEU A 280 13.82 17.83 16.36
N MET A 281 14.55 18.96 16.34
CA MET A 281 14.64 19.89 17.46
C MET A 281 13.34 20.67 17.69
N SER A 282 12.60 21.02 16.64
CA SER A 282 11.29 21.70 16.76
C SER A 282 10.24 20.86 17.50
N LYS A 283 10.50 19.57 17.61
CA LYS A 283 9.59 18.55 18.14
C LYS A 283 10.19 17.76 19.31
N ALA A 284 11.41 18.08 19.71
CA ALA A 284 12.06 17.49 20.87
C ALA A 284 11.23 17.78 22.15
N GLY A 285 11.12 16.77 23.01
CA GLY A 285 10.30 16.79 24.21
C GLY A 285 8.80 16.59 23.98
N THR A 286 8.36 16.29 22.75
CA THR A 286 6.93 16.13 22.43
C THR A 286 6.60 14.76 21.83
N ASP A 287 5.30 14.50 21.66
CA ASP A 287 4.79 13.32 20.96
C ASP A 287 4.60 13.62 19.48
N CYS A 288 5.38 12.91 18.67
CA CYS A 288 5.50 13.16 17.24
C CYS A 288 4.96 12.00 16.43
N THR A 289 4.17 11.12 17.05
CA THR A 289 3.60 9.95 16.38
C THR A 289 2.85 10.34 15.10
N LYS A 290 2.03 11.39 15.13
CA LYS A 290 1.31 11.89 13.95
C LYS A 290 2.26 12.40 12.87
N ASP A 291 3.22 13.24 13.24
CA ASP A 291 4.18 13.81 12.31
C ASP A 291 5.05 12.72 11.67
N PHE A 292 5.47 11.73 12.47
CA PHE A 292 6.29 10.59 12.03
C PHE A 292 5.57 9.69 11.01
N GLU A 293 4.27 9.44 11.21
CA GLU A 293 3.46 8.63 10.29
C GLU A 293 3.14 9.34 8.97
N VAL A 294 3.00 10.68 8.97
CA VAL A 294 2.71 11.45 7.76
C VAL A 294 3.83 11.35 6.71
N PHE A 295 5.08 11.21 7.13
CA PHE A 295 6.25 11.15 6.24
C PHE A 295 6.69 9.73 5.86
N GLU A 296 5.92 8.70 6.23
CA GLU A 296 6.12 7.28 5.88
C GLU A 296 7.58 6.81 5.80
N HIS A 297 8.25 6.81 6.95
CA HIS A 297 9.60 6.28 7.08
C HIS A 297 9.65 4.77 6.72
N SER A 298 10.61 4.39 5.86
CA SER A 298 10.82 3.00 5.43
C SER A 298 10.97 2.01 6.60
N GLU A 299 10.63 0.74 6.39
CA GLU A 299 10.81 -0.33 7.40
C GLU A 299 12.26 -0.36 7.92
N LYS A 300 13.24 -0.15 7.05
CA LYS A 300 14.65 -0.06 7.43
C LYS A 300 14.92 1.09 8.40
N ALA A 301 14.33 2.26 8.16
CA ALA A 301 14.48 3.41 9.04
C ALA A 301 13.82 3.18 10.41
N ARG A 302 12.65 2.52 10.44
CA ARG A 302 11.95 2.14 11.68
C ARG A 302 12.74 1.12 12.50
N VAL A 303 13.28 0.09 11.84
CA VAL A 303 14.13 -0.91 12.47
C VAL A 303 15.41 -0.28 13.03
N GLN A 304 16.03 0.64 12.30
CA GLN A 304 17.22 1.35 12.75
C GLN A 304 16.92 2.27 13.95
N ARG A 305 15.80 3.01 13.91
CA ARG A 305 15.28 3.82 15.03
C ARG A 305 15.14 2.98 16.30
N ASP A 306 14.45 1.84 16.23
CA ASP A 306 14.20 1.00 17.40
C ASP A 306 15.46 0.32 17.92
N ARG A 307 16.41 0.02 17.04
CA ARG A 307 17.68 -0.59 17.41
C ARG A 307 18.61 0.41 18.12
N ASP A 308 18.76 1.59 17.54
CA ASP A 308 19.85 2.52 17.86
C ASP A 308 19.41 3.69 18.75
N LEU A 309 18.13 4.07 18.72
CA LEU A 309 17.62 5.29 19.38
C LEU A 309 16.65 5.01 20.54
N LEU A 310 16.11 3.79 20.66
CA LEU A 310 15.12 3.45 21.69
C LEU A 310 15.76 3.44 23.08
N VAL A 311 15.24 4.29 23.97
CA VAL A 311 15.74 4.45 25.35
C VAL A 311 14.73 4.09 26.41
N GLY A 312 13.43 4.05 26.10
CA GLY A 312 12.41 3.70 27.08
C GLY A 312 10.99 3.64 26.53
N GLN A 313 10.03 3.50 27.43
CA GLN A 313 8.59 3.48 27.12
C GLN A 313 7.83 4.48 27.99
N LEU A 314 6.68 4.95 27.54
CA LEU A 314 5.81 5.77 28.39
C LEU A 314 5.17 4.92 29.50
N VAL A 315 4.91 5.55 30.64
CA VAL A 315 4.11 4.93 31.71
C VAL A 315 2.74 4.50 31.16
N PRO A 316 2.24 3.28 31.47
CA PRO A 316 0.99 2.79 30.89
C PRO A 316 -0.23 3.70 31.10
N ALA A 317 -0.24 4.49 32.18
CA ALA A 317 -1.31 5.45 32.48
C ALA A 317 -1.35 6.67 31.53
N GLU A 318 -0.25 6.99 30.84
CA GLU A 318 -0.15 8.11 29.90
C GLU A 318 -0.08 7.65 28.43
N ASN A 319 -0.28 6.36 28.19
CA ASN A 319 -0.35 5.81 26.85
C ASN A 319 -1.54 6.40 26.10
N THR A 320 -1.28 6.83 24.87
CA THR A 320 -2.34 7.22 23.94
C THR A 320 -2.77 5.99 23.16
N ASP A 321 -4.07 5.73 23.14
CA ASP A 321 -4.65 4.68 22.30
C ASP A 321 -4.71 5.19 20.86
N TRP A 322 -3.77 4.73 20.04
CA TRP A 322 -3.70 5.07 18.63
C TRP A 322 -4.55 4.17 17.75
N SER A 323 -5.28 3.19 18.32
CA SER A 323 -6.14 2.28 17.55
C SER A 323 -7.35 2.99 16.94
N GLU A 324 -7.93 3.99 17.61
CA GLU A 324 -9.02 4.83 17.07
C GLU A 324 -8.53 5.77 15.97
N THR A 325 -7.34 6.38 16.13
CA THR A 325 -6.75 7.27 15.12
C THR A 325 -6.29 6.50 13.87
N ALA A 326 -5.77 5.28 14.06
CA ALA A 326 -5.47 4.36 12.96
C ALA A 326 -6.75 3.97 12.21
N ALA A 327 -7.87 3.76 12.90
CA ALA A 327 -9.18 3.51 12.28
C ALA A 327 -9.68 4.73 11.49
N VAL A 328 -9.51 5.97 11.98
CA VAL A 328 -9.90 7.19 11.26
C VAL A 328 -9.00 7.46 10.03
N GLN A 329 -7.69 7.19 10.13
CA GLN A 329 -6.77 7.31 8.99
C GLN A 329 -7.01 6.20 7.96
N GLN A 330 -7.46 5.01 8.41
CA GLN A 330 -7.95 3.95 7.53
C GLN A 330 -9.22 4.39 6.82
N VAL A 331 -10.22 4.97 7.51
CA VAL A 331 -11.50 5.38 6.91
C VAL A 331 -11.33 6.46 5.82
N VAL A 332 -10.44 7.45 6.01
CA VAL A 332 -10.16 8.48 4.98
C VAL A 332 -9.31 7.92 3.82
N GLY A 333 -8.54 6.85 4.05
CA GLY A 333 -7.80 6.12 3.02
C GLY A 333 -8.55 4.92 2.41
N GLU A 334 -9.67 4.47 2.99
CA GLU A 334 -10.37 3.23 2.65
C GLU A 334 -11.59 3.42 1.77
N GLU A 335 -12.22 4.60 1.74
CA GLU A 335 -13.38 4.80 0.85
C GLU A 335 -13.03 4.64 -0.64
N THR A 336 -11.76 4.80 -1.02
CA THR A 336 -11.28 4.42 -2.38
C THR A 336 -10.50 3.09 -2.41
N SER A 337 -10.11 2.54 -1.26
CA SER A 337 -9.35 1.29 -1.19
C SER A 337 -10.23 0.05 -1.27
N GLU A 338 -11.47 0.05 -0.77
CA GLU A 338 -12.32 -1.13 -0.90
C GLU A 338 -12.87 -1.28 -2.31
N ILE A 339 -13.43 -0.24 -2.94
CA ILE A 339 -13.90 -0.36 -4.34
C ILE A 339 -12.71 -0.54 -5.28
N GLY A 340 -11.60 0.18 -5.07
CA GLY A 340 -10.38 0.05 -5.87
C GLY A 340 -9.66 -1.28 -5.69
N ARG A 341 -9.59 -1.84 -4.48
CA ARG A 341 -9.09 -3.21 -4.26
C ARG A 341 -10.09 -4.24 -4.73
N TYR A 342 -11.39 -4.07 -4.53
CA TYR A 342 -12.42 -4.98 -5.02
C TYR A 342 -12.42 -5.03 -6.55
N LEU A 343 -12.21 -3.89 -7.22
CA LEU A 343 -12.02 -3.83 -8.67
C LEU A 343 -10.63 -4.30 -9.10
N LYS A 344 -9.56 -4.08 -8.33
CA LYS A 344 -8.21 -4.58 -8.67
C LYS A 344 -8.07 -6.09 -8.44
N TYR A 345 -8.66 -6.64 -7.37
CA TYR A 345 -8.80 -8.06 -7.12
C TYR A 345 -9.79 -8.67 -8.10
N LYS A 346 -10.96 -8.06 -8.39
CA LYS A 346 -11.78 -8.60 -9.48
C LYS A 346 -11.16 -8.42 -10.85
N ILE A 347 -10.38 -7.39 -11.17
CA ILE A 347 -9.69 -7.28 -12.47
C ILE A 347 -8.49 -8.21 -12.50
N SER A 348 -7.74 -8.39 -11.42
CA SER A 348 -6.64 -9.36 -11.36
C SER A 348 -7.14 -10.79 -11.26
N ASP A 349 -8.31 -11.03 -10.67
CA ASP A 349 -8.96 -12.34 -10.53
C ASP A 349 -9.81 -12.62 -11.76
N VAL A 350 -10.35 -11.62 -12.46
CA VAL A 350 -10.96 -11.78 -13.79
C VAL A 350 -9.88 -11.86 -14.85
N ALA A 351 -8.75 -11.17 -14.73
CA ALA A 351 -7.59 -11.35 -15.59
C ALA A 351 -6.89 -12.67 -15.28
N ALA A 352 -6.73 -13.05 -14.02
CA ALA A 352 -6.19 -14.36 -13.64
C ALA A 352 -7.20 -15.46 -13.95
N ALA A 353 -8.50 -15.27 -13.77
CA ALA A 353 -9.51 -16.23 -14.22
C ALA A 353 -9.65 -16.21 -15.73
N ALA A 354 -9.43 -15.11 -16.44
CA ALA A 354 -9.40 -15.07 -17.90
C ALA A 354 -8.12 -15.69 -18.43
N VAL A 355 -6.98 -15.54 -17.73
CA VAL A 355 -5.72 -16.22 -18.03
C VAL A 355 -5.84 -17.70 -17.70
N VAL A 356 -6.39 -18.08 -16.55
CA VAL A 356 -6.66 -19.47 -16.14
C VAL A 356 -7.71 -20.08 -17.05
N TRP A 357 -8.76 -19.36 -17.44
CA TRP A 357 -9.77 -19.79 -18.41
C TRP A 357 -9.19 -19.86 -19.81
N TYR A 358 -8.34 -18.91 -20.21
CA TYR A 358 -7.63 -18.93 -21.48
C TYR A 358 -6.68 -20.12 -21.53
N LEU A 359 -5.89 -20.34 -20.48
CA LEU A 359 -5.02 -21.48 -20.30
C LEU A 359 -5.87 -22.75 -20.29
N TYR A 360 -6.93 -22.85 -19.50
CA TYR A 360 -7.85 -23.99 -19.43
C TYR A 360 -8.48 -24.31 -20.79
N LYS A 361 -9.02 -23.30 -21.49
CA LYS A 361 -9.59 -23.42 -22.84
C LYS A 361 -8.53 -23.80 -23.87
N THR A 362 -7.33 -23.25 -23.74
CA THR A 362 -6.17 -23.59 -24.57
C THR A 362 -5.72 -25.03 -24.32
N PHE A 363 -5.70 -25.50 -23.07
CA PHE A 363 -5.34 -26.85 -22.65
C PHE A 363 -6.44 -27.88 -22.94
N GLN A 364 -7.70 -27.44 -23.07
CA GLN A 364 -8.80 -28.28 -23.57
C GLN A 364 -8.76 -28.48 -25.09
N SER A 365 -8.10 -27.59 -25.85
CA SER A 365 -7.95 -27.76 -27.30
C SER A 365 -6.92 -28.86 -27.63
N ARG A 366 -7.37 -30.12 -27.61
CA ARG A 366 -6.52 -31.31 -27.80
C ARG A 366 -6.22 -31.62 -29.27
N LYS A 367 -7.07 -31.16 -30.19
CA LYS A 367 -6.92 -31.41 -31.63
C LYS A 367 -5.92 -30.43 -32.27
N PRO A 368 -5.10 -30.88 -33.23
CA PRO A 368 -4.30 -29.97 -34.04
C PRO A 368 -5.22 -29.01 -34.82
N LEU A 369 -4.83 -27.72 -34.95
CA LEU A 369 -5.67 -26.74 -35.65
C LEU A 369 -5.75 -26.98 -37.17
N SER A 370 -4.74 -27.65 -37.71
CA SER A 370 -4.69 -28.07 -39.11
C SER A 370 -3.88 -29.35 -39.22
N GLN A 371 -3.92 -29.99 -40.39
CA GLN A 371 -3.09 -31.17 -40.69
C GLN A 371 -1.59 -30.92 -40.53
N PHE A 372 -1.13 -29.67 -40.40
CA PHE A 372 0.29 -29.33 -40.32
C PHE A 372 0.69 -28.63 -39.01
N THR A 373 -0.24 -28.27 -38.13
CA THR A 373 0.07 -27.48 -36.92
C THR A 373 -0.16 -28.25 -35.62
N TYR A 374 0.58 -27.90 -34.58
CA TYR A 374 0.35 -28.44 -33.24
C TYR A 374 -0.91 -27.86 -32.60
N SER A 375 -1.44 -28.54 -31.58
CA SER A 375 -2.53 -28.01 -30.75
C SER A 375 -2.17 -26.65 -30.15
N ARG A 376 -3.17 -25.80 -29.84
CA ARG A 376 -2.89 -24.48 -29.22
C ARG A 376 -2.11 -24.65 -27.91
N ALA A 377 -2.46 -25.64 -27.10
CA ALA A 377 -1.75 -26.00 -25.88
C ALA A 377 -0.24 -26.19 -26.09
N LEU A 378 0.16 -27.02 -27.05
CA LEU A 378 1.58 -27.31 -27.31
C LEU A 378 2.35 -26.10 -27.83
N ARG A 379 1.69 -25.21 -28.60
CA ARG A 379 2.32 -23.99 -29.13
C ARG A 379 2.54 -22.95 -28.04
N HIS A 380 1.57 -22.76 -27.15
CA HIS A 380 1.76 -21.90 -25.97
C HIS A 380 2.80 -22.46 -25.01
N LEU A 381 2.78 -23.77 -24.73
CA LEU A 381 3.83 -24.40 -23.93
C LEU A 381 5.21 -24.28 -24.59
N HIS A 382 5.30 -24.30 -25.93
CA HIS A 382 6.56 -24.03 -26.62
C HIS A 382 7.06 -22.60 -26.40
N LEU A 383 6.18 -21.61 -26.50
CA LEU A 383 6.54 -20.23 -26.23
C LEU A 383 6.97 -20.02 -24.76
N ILE A 384 6.19 -20.56 -23.81
CA ILE A 384 6.50 -20.48 -22.38
C ILE A 384 7.87 -21.10 -22.09
N MET A 385 8.17 -22.27 -22.68
CA MET A 385 9.48 -22.91 -22.54
C MET A 385 10.59 -22.06 -23.15
N ALA A 386 10.37 -21.45 -24.32
CA ALA A 386 11.37 -20.59 -24.96
C ALA A 386 11.68 -19.36 -24.10
N VAL A 387 10.65 -18.65 -23.62
CA VAL A 387 10.79 -17.50 -22.71
C VAL A 387 11.49 -17.92 -21.41
N GLY A 388 11.11 -19.08 -20.86
CA GLY A 388 11.74 -19.65 -19.67
C GLY A 388 13.23 -19.92 -19.87
N ILE A 389 13.62 -20.53 -20.99
CA ILE A 389 15.03 -20.83 -21.30
C ILE A 389 15.84 -19.53 -21.41
N PHE A 390 15.35 -18.52 -22.12
CA PHE A 390 16.05 -17.23 -22.20
C PHE A 390 16.12 -16.52 -20.86
N GLY A 391 15.05 -16.57 -20.06
CA GLY A 391 15.04 -16.02 -18.70
C GLY A 391 16.03 -16.74 -17.77
N ALA A 392 16.12 -18.07 -17.84
CA ALA A 392 17.03 -18.86 -17.04
C ALA A 392 18.50 -18.62 -17.44
N VAL A 393 18.81 -18.56 -18.74
CA VAL A 393 20.16 -18.25 -19.25
C VAL A 393 20.54 -16.81 -18.92
N GLY A 394 19.64 -15.86 -19.14
CA GLY A 394 19.87 -14.45 -18.84
C GLY A 394 20.10 -14.18 -17.36
N THR A 395 19.30 -14.79 -16.48
CA THR A 395 19.49 -14.66 -15.02
C THR A 395 20.76 -15.35 -14.53
N ALA A 396 21.14 -16.50 -15.10
CA ALA A 396 22.42 -17.15 -14.79
C ALA A 396 23.62 -16.30 -15.23
N GLN A 397 23.55 -15.71 -16.42
CA GLN A 397 24.60 -14.86 -16.96
C GLN A 397 24.70 -13.56 -16.16
N ALA A 398 23.57 -12.91 -15.83
CA ALA A 398 23.54 -11.76 -14.95
C ALA A 398 24.13 -12.07 -13.57
N ALA A 399 23.85 -13.25 -12.99
CA ALA A 399 24.46 -13.69 -11.75
C ALA A 399 25.98 -13.89 -11.85
N SER A 400 26.50 -14.24 -13.04
CA SER A 400 27.95 -14.39 -13.26
C SER A 400 28.70 -13.06 -13.27
N TYR A 401 28.03 -11.96 -13.64
CA TYR A 401 28.57 -10.60 -13.66
C TYR A 401 28.23 -9.76 -12.43
N SER A 402 27.38 -10.29 -11.53
CA SER A 402 26.92 -9.56 -10.33
C SER A 402 27.68 -10.00 -9.08
N GLU A 403 27.80 -9.11 -8.10
CA GLU A 403 28.37 -9.39 -6.78
C GLU A 403 27.35 -9.16 -5.65
N GLY A 404 27.64 -9.67 -4.45
CA GLY A 404 26.86 -9.41 -3.24
C GLY A 404 25.38 -9.80 -3.32
N GLN A 405 24.47 -8.87 -2.96
CA GLN A 405 23.02 -9.09 -2.91
C GLN A 405 22.40 -9.25 -4.30
N ALA A 406 22.88 -8.52 -5.30
CA ALA A 406 22.40 -8.63 -6.68
C ALA A 406 22.61 -10.04 -7.22
N LYS A 407 23.77 -10.64 -6.95
CA LYS A 407 24.06 -12.05 -7.31
C LYS A 407 23.06 -13.02 -6.68
N LYS A 408 22.76 -12.85 -5.39
CA LYS A 408 21.78 -13.69 -4.68
C LYS A 408 20.39 -13.55 -5.29
N GLN A 409 19.97 -12.34 -5.63
CA GLN A 409 18.69 -12.08 -6.28
C GLN A 409 18.61 -12.73 -7.68
N MET A 410 19.66 -12.61 -8.49
CA MET A 410 19.72 -13.22 -9.82
C MET A 410 19.71 -14.76 -9.74
N LEU A 411 20.44 -15.35 -8.79
CA LEU A 411 20.39 -16.79 -8.53
C LEU A 411 19.02 -17.24 -8.02
N TRP A 412 18.32 -16.41 -7.23
CA TRP A 412 16.96 -16.68 -6.80
C TRP A 412 16.00 -16.73 -7.99
N TRP A 413 16.04 -15.73 -8.88
CA TRP A 413 15.24 -15.70 -10.11
C TRP A 413 15.57 -16.87 -11.05
N HIS A 414 16.86 -17.23 -11.17
CA HIS A 414 17.30 -18.38 -11.93
C HIS A 414 16.68 -19.69 -11.42
N LYS A 415 16.62 -19.88 -10.10
CA LYS A 415 15.96 -21.05 -9.50
C LYS A 415 14.46 -21.10 -9.81
N GLN A 416 13.76 -19.97 -9.62
CA GLN A 416 12.32 -19.91 -9.86
C GLN A 416 11.97 -20.21 -11.33
N THR A 417 12.74 -19.65 -12.26
CA THR A 417 12.57 -19.91 -13.70
C THR A 417 12.87 -21.37 -14.05
N GLY A 418 13.88 -22.00 -13.45
CA GLY A 418 14.18 -23.42 -13.63
C GLY A 418 13.08 -24.37 -13.13
N ILE A 419 12.49 -24.10 -11.97
CA ILE A 419 11.37 -24.89 -11.43
C ILE A 419 10.13 -24.74 -12.32
N LEU A 420 9.81 -23.52 -12.73
CA LEU A 420 8.68 -23.25 -13.63
C LEU A 420 8.85 -23.99 -14.97
N MET A 421 10.06 -24.00 -15.52
CA MET A 421 10.37 -24.76 -16.74
C MET A 421 10.19 -26.27 -16.57
N LEU A 422 10.56 -26.83 -15.41
CA LEU A 422 10.36 -28.26 -15.13
C LEU A 422 8.87 -28.61 -15.10
N VAL A 423 8.05 -27.79 -14.44
CA VAL A 423 6.59 -27.96 -14.41
C VAL A 423 6.00 -27.86 -15.83
N ALA A 424 6.40 -26.84 -16.58
CA ALA A 424 5.96 -26.66 -17.97
C ALA A 424 6.38 -27.83 -18.87
N LEU A 425 7.56 -28.42 -18.65
CA LEU A 425 8.03 -29.60 -19.36
C LEU A 425 7.14 -30.83 -19.08
N VAL A 426 6.75 -31.06 -17.83
CA VAL A 426 5.85 -32.16 -17.46
C VAL A 426 4.51 -32.03 -18.19
N PHE A 427 3.87 -30.85 -18.12
CA PHE A 427 2.64 -30.60 -18.85
C PHE A 427 2.82 -30.75 -20.36
N ARG A 428 3.94 -30.27 -20.91
CA ARG A 428 4.27 -30.43 -22.32
C ARG A 428 4.37 -31.90 -22.73
N VAL A 429 5.00 -32.76 -21.93
CA VAL A 429 5.09 -34.20 -22.22
C VAL A 429 3.70 -34.84 -22.15
N ILE A 430 2.90 -34.52 -21.14
CA ILE A 430 1.52 -35.04 -20.99
C ILE A 430 0.68 -34.67 -22.22
N PHE A 431 0.62 -33.39 -22.58
CA PHE A 431 -0.15 -32.96 -23.74
C PHE A 431 0.42 -33.48 -25.04
N ARG A 432 1.75 -33.67 -25.12
CA ARG A 432 2.38 -34.27 -26.28
C ARG A 432 1.95 -35.72 -26.49
N MET A 433 1.85 -36.51 -25.41
CA MET A 433 1.36 -37.89 -25.45
C MET A 433 -0.13 -37.98 -25.78
N GLN A 434 -0.92 -37.01 -25.32
CA GLN A 434 -2.36 -36.96 -25.56
C GLN A 434 -2.75 -36.41 -26.95
N SER A 435 -1.83 -35.71 -27.63
CA SER A 435 -2.07 -35.08 -28.93
C SER A 435 -1.39 -35.85 -30.08
N GLY A 436 -2.06 -35.94 -31.23
CA GLY A 436 -1.46 -36.53 -32.44
C GLY A 436 -0.25 -35.75 -32.94
N ILE A 437 0.77 -36.45 -33.45
CA ILE A 437 1.94 -35.83 -34.08
C ILE A 437 1.56 -35.36 -35.48
N PRO A 438 1.65 -34.05 -35.82
CA PRO A 438 1.46 -33.63 -37.19
C PRO A 438 2.53 -34.27 -38.09
N PRO A 439 2.20 -34.60 -39.35
CA PRO A 439 3.12 -35.19 -40.31
C PRO A 439 4.40 -34.37 -40.44
N ARG A 440 5.50 -35.11 -40.53
CA ARG A 440 6.84 -34.56 -40.73
C ARG A 440 6.90 -33.88 -42.10
N PHE A 441 7.78 -32.90 -42.23
CA PHE A 441 8.05 -32.39 -43.57
C PHE A 441 8.76 -33.49 -44.40
N PRO A 442 8.41 -33.66 -45.68
CA PRO A 442 9.12 -34.58 -46.55
C PRO A 442 10.58 -34.14 -46.64
N GLY A 443 11.53 -35.06 -46.61
CA GLY A 443 12.95 -34.70 -46.58
C GLY A 443 13.86 -35.92 -46.60
N HIS A 444 15.15 -35.66 -46.76
CA HIS A 444 16.15 -36.73 -46.80
C HIS A 444 16.14 -37.53 -45.49
N PRO A 445 16.21 -38.89 -45.52
CA PRO A 445 16.09 -39.73 -44.32
C PRO A 445 17.05 -39.35 -43.18
N ILE A 446 18.28 -38.94 -43.53
CA ILE A 446 19.29 -38.52 -42.56
C ILE A 446 18.85 -37.26 -41.79
N VAL A 447 18.25 -36.28 -42.46
CA VAL A 447 17.80 -35.04 -41.81
C VAL A 447 16.67 -35.36 -40.83
N GLN A 448 15.72 -36.20 -41.24
CA GLN A 448 14.63 -36.63 -40.35
C GLN A 448 15.14 -37.41 -39.13
N MET A 449 16.19 -38.23 -39.31
CA MET A 449 16.85 -38.94 -38.22
C MET A 449 17.50 -37.95 -37.25
N ILE A 450 18.27 -36.98 -37.75
CA ILE A 450 18.93 -35.94 -36.94
C ILE A 450 17.88 -35.13 -36.16
N GLU A 451 16.79 -34.70 -36.80
CA GLU A 451 15.70 -33.99 -36.14
C GLU A 451 15.05 -34.81 -35.02
N THR A 452 14.84 -36.11 -35.26
CA THR A 452 14.23 -37.00 -34.27
C THR A 452 15.13 -37.22 -33.06
N GLN A 453 16.41 -37.50 -33.29
CA GLN A 453 17.36 -37.78 -32.21
C GLN A 453 17.70 -36.51 -31.43
N SER A 454 17.86 -35.37 -32.10
CA SER A 454 18.09 -34.08 -31.43
C SER A 454 16.90 -33.66 -30.55
N LEU A 455 15.66 -33.94 -30.98
CA LEU A 455 14.48 -33.68 -30.15
C LEU A 455 14.43 -34.59 -28.92
N ARG A 456 14.75 -35.88 -29.05
CA ARG A 456 14.82 -36.82 -27.92
C ARG A 456 15.91 -36.42 -26.93
N ALA A 457 17.09 -36.11 -27.45
CA ALA A 457 18.21 -35.61 -26.66
C ALA A 457 17.82 -34.32 -25.91
N PHE A 458 17.07 -33.42 -26.57
CA PHE A 458 16.57 -32.22 -25.93
C PHE A 458 15.60 -32.49 -24.79
N TYR A 459 14.67 -33.44 -24.90
CA TYR A 459 13.77 -33.77 -23.79
C TYR A 459 14.53 -34.32 -22.58
N ALA A 460 15.53 -35.18 -22.80
CA ALA A 460 16.39 -35.66 -21.73
C ALA A 460 17.17 -34.49 -21.10
N PHE A 461 17.71 -33.61 -21.93
CA PHE A 461 18.45 -32.43 -21.51
C PHE A 461 17.59 -31.45 -20.68
N ALA A 462 16.40 -31.12 -21.17
CA ALA A 462 15.45 -30.21 -20.53
C ALA A 462 14.95 -30.73 -19.19
N LEU A 463 15.00 -32.05 -18.96
CA LEU A 463 14.72 -32.68 -17.66
C LEU A 463 15.96 -32.65 -16.75
N LEU A 464 17.12 -33.10 -17.26
CA LEU A 464 18.35 -33.22 -16.47
C LEU A 464 18.87 -31.88 -15.97
N LEU A 465 18.69 -30.80 -16.74
CA LEU A 465 19.22 -29.49 -16.36
C LEU A 465 18.51 -28.91 -15.12
N PRO A 466 17.18 -28.79 -15.04
CA PRO A 466 16.52 -28.37 -13.80
C PRO A 466 16.74 -29.35 -12.64
N VAL A 467 16.72 -30.66 -12.91
CA VAL A 467 16.91 -31.69 -11.87
C VAL A 467 18.31 -31.61 -11.24
N SER A 468 19.37 -31.41 -12.04
CA SER A 468 20.73 -31.20 -11.52
C SER A 468 20.87 -29.88 -10.73
N GLY A 469 20.08 -28.86 -11.05
CA GLY A 469 20.00 -27.62 -10.26
C GLY A 469 19.35 -27.84 -8.90
N ILE A 470 18.22 -28.57 -8.86
CA ILE A 470 17.49 -28.92 -7.63
C ILE A 470 18.33 -29.88 -6.77
N ALA A 471 18.97 -30.88 -7.37
CA ALA A 471 19.78 -31.86 -6.67
C ALA A 471 20.94 -31.22 -5.89
N ASN A 472 21.56 -30.15 -6.43
CA ASN A 472 22.55 -29.37 -5.69
C ASN A 472 21.96 -28.78 -4.39
N GLU A 473 20.74 -28.22 -4.45
CA GLU A 473 20.09 -27.68 -3.25
C GLU A 473 19.59 -28.77 -2.32
N TYR A 474 19.16 -29.92 -2.85
CA TYR A 474 18.82 -31.10 -2.06
C TYR A 474 20.01 -31.59 -1.23
N PHE A 475 21.17 -31.81 -1.86
CA PHE A 475 22.37 -32.25 -1.14
C PHE A 475 22.93 -31.20 -0.17
N LEU A 476 22.61 -29.91 -0.36
CA LEU A 476 23.01 -28.84 0.56
C LEU A 476 22.03 -28.57 1.70
N LYS A 477 20.72 -28.85 1.54
CA LYS A 477 19.66 -28.37 2.46
C LYS A 477 18.54 -29.36 2.79
N TRP A 478 18.35 -30.43 2.03
CA TRP A 478 17.16 -31.31 2.18
C TRP A 478 17.46 -32.82 2.09
N ALA A 479 18.73 -33.21 1.92
CA ALA A 479 19.15 -34.58 2.15
C ALA A 479 18.93 -34.94 3.64
N PRO A 480 18.48 -36.16 3.98
CA PRO A 480 18.44 -36.61 5.37
C PRO A 480 19.79 -36.34 6.04
N GLY A 481 19.82 -35.42 7.01
CA GLY A 481 21.06 -34.84 7.53
C GLY A 481 21.42 -33.43 7.02
N SER A 482 20.43 -32.56 6.85
CA SER A 482 20.60 -31.19 6.33
C SER A 482 20.95 -30.12 7.36
N ASP A 483 21.17 -30.52 8.62
CA ASP A 483 22.19 -29.92 9.47
C ASP A 483 23.37 -30.89 9.45
N LYS A 484 24.62 -30.40 9.54
CA LYS A 484 25.82 -31.26 9.62
C LYS A 484 25.47 -32.46 10.50
N THR A 485 25.47 -33.65 9.91
CA THR A 485 24.93 -34.87 10.55
C THR A 485 25.67 -35.22 11.84
N GLY A 486 26.78 -34.53 12.11
CA GLY A 486 27.78 -34.89 13.11
C GLY A 486 28.70 -35.99 12.59
N ASN A 487 28.33 -36.68 11.51
CA ASN A 487 29.12 -37.69 10.84
C ASN A 487 29.93 -37.06 9.68
N ALA A 488 31.23 -36.93 9.88
CA ALA A 488 32.14 -36.32 8.94
C ALA A 488 32.16 -37.02 7.55
N GLU A 489 31.84 -38.31 7.47
CA GLU A 489 31.82 -39.03 6.19
C GLU A 489 30.57 -38.71 5.36
N ASP A 490 29.41 -38.62 6.01
CA ASP A 490 28.14 -38.32 5.37
C ASP A 490 28.12 -36.87 4.85
N ASP A 491 28.62 -35.92 5.66
CA ASP A 491 28.74 -34.51 5.29
C ASP A 491 29.68 -34.34 4.09
N ARG A 492 30.87 -34.99 4.09
CA ARG A 492 31.81 -34.97 2.95
C ARG A 492 31.22 -35.60 1.69
N ARG A 493 30.43 -36.67 1.82
CA ARG A 493 29.73 -37.29 0.69
C ARG A 493 28.71 -36.33 0.10
N ASN A 494 27.90 -35.69 0.93
CA ASN A 494 26.86 -34.74 0.49
C ASN A 494 27.47 -33.51 -0.18
N ASP A 495 28.55 -32.94 0.37
CA ASP A 495 29.29 -31.84 -0.26
C ASP A 495 29.86 -32.22 -1.63
N ARG A 496 30.41 -33.43 -1.75
CA ARG A 496 30.91 -33.96 -3.03
C ARG A 496 29.79 -34.12 -4.06
N LEU A 497 28.64 -34.65 -3.65
CA LEU A 497 27.48 -34.84 -4.53
C LEU A 497 26.88 -33.49 -4.95
N ALA A 498 26.78 -32.51 -4.04
CA ALA A 498 26.37 -31.15 -4.37
C ALA A 498 27.29 -30.52 -5.41
N LYS A 499 28.61 -30.63 -5.21
CA LYS A 499 29.62 -30.14 -6.16
C LYS A 499 29.51 -30.81 -7.53
N GLN A 500 29.38 -32.14 -7.57
CA GLN A 500 29.17 -32.87 -8.82
C GLN A 500 27.88 -32.43 -9.53
N SER A 501 26.81 -32.19 -8.77
CA SER A 501 25.52 -31.74 -9.31
C SER A 501 25.60 -30.36 -9.94
N ILE A 502 26.25 -29.39 -9.28
CA ILE A 502 26.41 -28.03 -9.83
C ILE A 502 27.38 -27.99 -11.01
N ASP A 503 28.42 -28.82 -11.02
CA ASP A 503 29.34 -28.93 -12.15
C ASP A 503 28.65 -29.53 -13.37
N ALA A 504 27.86 -30.61 -13.18
CA ALA A 504 27.01 -31.17 -14.21
C ALA A 504 26.00 -30.14 -14.73
N HIS A 505 25.34 -29.38 -13.85
CA HIS A 505 24.39 -28.33 -14.22
C HIS A 505 25.05 -27.25 -15.10
N LYS A 506 26.26 -26.79 -14.75
CA LYS A 506 27.01 -25.80 -15.54
C LYS A 506 27.42 -26.34 -16.91
N VAL A 507 27.91 -27.58 -16.98
CA VAL A 507 28.30 -28.22 -18.25
C VAL A 507 27.08 -28.36 -19.14
N LEU A 508 25.97 -28.87 -18.61
CA LEU A 508 24.72 -28.99 -19.34
C LEU A 508 24.28 -27.60 -19.84
N GLY A 509 24.24 -26.59 -18.96
CA GLY A 509 23.86 -25.21 -19.34
C GLY A 509 24.67 -24.64 -20.49
N LYS A 510 25.99 -24.87 -20.51
CA LYS A 510 26.85 -24.47 -21.64
C LYS A 510 26.51 -25.21 -22.92
N VAL A 511 26.26 -26.53 -22.85
CA VAL A 511 25.84 -27.32 -24.02
C VAL A 511 24.49 -26.80 -24.57
N LEU A 512 23.54 -26.43 -23.72
CA LEU A 512 22.29 -25.80 -24.16
C LEU A 512 22.55 -24.50 -24.90
N GLN A 513 23.33 -23.61 -24.27
CA GLN A 513 23.53 -22.25 -24.74
C GLN A 513 24.32 -22.20 -26.06
N TYR A 514 25.40 -22.97 -26.15
CA TYR A 514 26.36 -22.84 -27.25
C TYR A 514 26.20 -23.89 -28.35
N ALA A 515 25.60 -25.05 -28.06
CA ALA A 515 25.38 -26.07 -29.08
C ALA A 515 23.90 -26.17 -29.46
N TRP A 516 23.02 -26.38 -28.48
CA TRP A 516 21.62 -26.70 -28.78
C TRP A 516 20.82 -25.50 -29.27
N LEU A 517 20.88 -24.34 -28.60
CA LEU A 517 20.13 -23.15 -29.01
C LEU A 517 20.50 -22.69 -30.44
N PRO A 518 21.79 -22.60 -30.82
CA PRO A 518 22.17 -22.29 -32.21
C PRO A 518 21.72 -23.37 -33.20
N PHE A 519 21.77 -24.64 -32.84
CA PHE A 519 21.24 -25.71 -33.69
C PHE A 519 19.73 -25.59 -33.88
N HIS A 520 18.98 -25.40 -32.80
CA HIS A 520 17.52 -25.31 -32.83
C HIS A 520 17.04 -24.03 -33.52
N LEU A 521 17.49 -22.86 -33.08
CA LEU A 521 17.05 -21.57 -33.63
C LEU A 521 17.71 -21.26 -34.97
N GLY A 522 18.99 -21.57 -35.15
CA GLY A 522 19.74 -21.28 -36.37
C GLY A 522 19.54 -22.37 -37.41
N TYR A 523 20.15 -23.54 -37.20
CA TYR A 523 20.18 -24.60 -38.23
C TYR A 523 18.78 -25.07 -38.63
N THR A 524 17.91 -25.44 -37.67
CA THR A 524 16.60 -25.99 -38.05
C THR A 524 15.66 -24.94 -38.64
N THR A 525 15.62 -23.72 -38.09
CA THR A 525 14.77 -22.66 -38.65
C THR A 525 15.24 -22.23 -40.03
N LEU A 526 16.55 -22.02 -40.23
CA LEU A 526 17.11 -21.59 -41.51
C LEU A 526 17.00 -22.68 -42.57
N TYR A 527 17.21 -23.95 -42.19
CA TYR A 527 17.02 -25.09 -43.08
C TYR A 527 15.58 -25.16 -43.59
N HIS A 528 14.59 -25.10 -42.69
CA HIS A 528 13.18 -25.15 -43.12
C HIS A 528 12.74 -23.88 -43.85
N TYR A 529 13.24 -22.71 -43.45
CA TYR A 529 12.98 -21.45 -44.14
C TYR A 529 13.52 -21.46 -45.58
N SER A 530 14.76 -21.91 -45.79
CA SER A 530 15.36 -21.99 -47.14
C SER A 530 14.66 -23.00 -48.06
N GLN A 531 13.94 -23.97 -47.49
CA GLN A 531 13.11 -24.94 -48.21
C GLN A 531 11.66 -24.46 -48.41
N GLY A 532 11.34 -23.20 -48.11
CA GLY A 532 10.00 -22.63 -48.23
C GLY A 532 8.98 -23.20 -47.23
N ARG A 533 9.45 -23.81 -46.13
CA ARG A 533 8.60 -24.50 -45.14
C ARG A 533 8.36 -23.59 -43.94
N GLY A 534 7.10 -23.33 -43.63
CA GLY A 534 6.68 -22.56 -42.45
C GLY A 534 6.86 -23.31 -41.13
N VAL A 535 8.09 -23.68 -40.74
CA VAL A 535 8.37 -24.36 -39.46
C VAL A 535 7.92 -23.52 -38.27
N VAL A 536 8.17 -22.20 -38.32
CA VAL A 536 7.76 -21.27 -37.25
C VAL A 536 6.24 -21.21 -37.14
N ARG A 537 5.52 -21.28 -38.26
CA ARG A 537 4.05 -21.33 -38.29
C ARG A 537 3.49 -22.61 -37.65
N LYS A 538 4.23 -23.73 -37.68
CA LYS A 538 3.81 -24.96 -36.99
C LYS A 538 3.80 -24.82 -35.47
N VAL A 539 4.70 -24.01 -34.91
CA VAL A 539 4.97 -23.94 -33.46
C VAL A 539 4.57 -22.61 -32.81
N SER A 540 4.39 -21.54 -33.59
CA SER A 540 3.97 -20.24 -33.09
C SER A 540 2.49 -20.22 -32.73
N PRO A 541 2.10 -19.73 -31.54
CA PRO A 541 0.69 -19.58 -31.18
C PRO A 541 0.01 -18.38 -31.85
N PHE A 542 0.78 -17.43 -32.41
CA PHE A 542 0.28 -16.15 -32.95
C PHE A 542 0.13 -16.13 -34.48
N ILE A 543 0.42 -17.25 -35.15
CA ILE A 543 0.34 -17.46 -36.60
C ILE A 543 -0.49 -18.72 -36.85
#